data_AF-A0A258JKG4-F1
#
_entry.id   AF-A0A258JKG4-F1
#
_cell.length_a   1.000
_cell.length_b   1.000
_cell.length_c   1.000
_cell.angle_alpha   90.00
_cell.angle_beta   90.00
_cell.angle_gamma   90.00
#
_symmetry.space_group_name_H-M   'P 1'
#
loop_
_entity.id
_entity.type
_entity.pdbx_description
1 polymer ?
#
loop_
_entity_poly.entity_id
_entity_poly.type
_entity_poly.pdbx_seq_one_letter_code
_entity_poly.pdbx_strand_id
1 'polypeptide(L)'
;NAAASLGASQFTILRRIVLPQVMPGILSGAIIVFALSASAFATPAIIGGRRLKVAATLAYDEFLNTLNWPLGAAVAILLLLAIAAIVIGCNALVERRYAQVFQ
;
A
#
# COMPACT_ATOMS: atom_id res chain seq x y z
N ASN A 1 -2.00 -9.96 -30.33
CA ASN A 1 -2.25 -10.31 -31.75
C ASN A 1 -2.62 -11.78 -31.93
N ALA A 2 -1.82 -12.75 -31.46
CA ALA A 2 -2.16 -14.18 -31.58
C ALA A 2 -3.55 -14.57 -31.04
N ALA A 3 -3.93 -14.11 -29.84
CA ALA A 3 -5.25 -14.41 -29.27
C ALA A 3 -6.43 -13.75 -30.02
N ALA A 4 -6.22 -12.55 -30.59
CA ALA A 4 -7.22 -11.89 -31.42
C ALA A 4 -7.38 -12.61 -32.77
N SER A 5 -6.29 -13.11 -33.35
CA SER A 5 -6.30 -13.93 -34.55
C SER A 5 -6.99 -15.29 -34.35
N LEU A 6 -7.06 -15.80 -33.12
CA LEU A 6 -7.78 -17.02 -32.73
C LEU A 6 -9.27 -16.78 -32.36
N GLY A 7 -9.78 -15.56 -32.55
CA GLY A 7 -11.19 -15.22 -32.31
C GLY A 7 -11.56 -14.97 -30.84
N ALA A 8 -10.58 -14.78 -29.94
CA ALA A 8 -10.88 -14.46 -28.55
C ALA A 8 -11.51 -13.06 -28.41
N SER A 9 -12.55 -12.93 -27.57
CA SER A 9 -13.17 -11.63 -27.27
C SER A 9 -12.20 -10.70 -26.53
N GLN A 10 -12.35 -9.38 -26.70
CA GLN A 10 -11.48 -8.37 -26.08
C GLN A 10 -11.42 -8.51 -24.55
N PHE A 11 -12.54 -8.85 -23.92
CA PHE A 11 -12.59 -9.10 -22.48
C PHE A 11 -11.76 -10.33 -22.06
N THR A 12 -11.74 -11.37 -22.89
CA THR A 12 -10.93 -12.58 -22.65
C THR A 12 -9.45 -12.26 -22.75
N ILE A 13 -9.06 -11.49 -23.77
CA ILE A 13 -7.67 -11.05 -23.98
C ILE A 13 -7.21 -10.20 -22.78
N LEU A 14 -8.03 -9.24 -22.35
CA LEU A 14 -7.71 -8.38 -21.23
C LEU A 14 -7.51 -9.20 -19.94
N ARG A 15 -8.46 -10.05 -19.58
CA ARG A 15 -8.42 -10.76 -18.30
C ARG A 15 -7.36 -11.88 -18.25
N ARG A 16 -7.12 -12.57 -19.36
CA ARG A 16 -6.27 -13.77 -19.39
C ARG A 16 -4.85 -13.54 -19.86
N ILE A 17 -4.60 -12.43 -20.57
CA ILE A 17 -3.29 -12.12 -21.15
C ILE A 17 -2.75 -10.81 -20.56
N VAL A 18 -3.47 -9.71 -20.74
CA VAL A 18 -2.99 -8.38 -20.33
C VAL A 18 -2.91 -8.28 -18.81
N LEU A 19 -4.00 -8.58 -18.11
CA LEU A 19 -4.12 -8.46 -16.66
C LEU A 19 -2.98 -9.18 -15.93
N PRO A 20 -2.73 -10.50 -16.10
CA PRO A 20 -1.63 -11.18 -15.41
C PRO A 20 -0.25 -10.64 -15.77
N GLN A 21 -0.04 -10.10 -16.97
CA GLN A 21 1.24 -9.48 -17.34
C GLN A 21 1.46 -8.12 -16.68
N VAL A 22 0.41 -7.32 -16.49
CA VAL A 22 0.53 -6.01 -15.81
C VAL A 22 0.36 -6.11 -14.28
N MET A 23 -0.13 -7.23 -13.75
CA MET A 23 -0.25 -7.48 -12.29
C MET A 23 1.00 -7.12 -11.48
N PRO A 24 2.24 -7.50 -11.83
CA PRO A 24 3.42 -7.09 -11.07
C PRO A 24 3.58 -5.56 -10.98
N GLY A 25 3.26 -4.83 -12.06
CA GLY A 25 3.25 -3.37 -12.09
C GLY A 25 2.14 -2.77 -11.20
N ILE A 26 0.93 -3.33 -11.26
CA ILE A 26 -0.19 -2.91 -10.39
C ILE A 26 0.16 -3.11 -8.91
N LEU A 27 0.76 -4.25 -8.56
CA LEU A 27 1.14 -4.54 -7.18
C LEU A 27 2.23 -3.59 -6.68
N SER A 28 3.23 -3.28 -7.50
CA SER A 28 4.25 -2.27 -7.18
C SER A 28 3.64 -0.88 -6.96
N GLY A 29 2.78 -0.44 -7.86
CA GLY A 29 2.07 0.85 -7.72
C GLY A 29 1.19 0.90 -6.46
N ALA A 30 0.48 -0.19 -6.16
CA ALA A 30 -0.35 -0.30 -4.97
C ALA A 30 0.45 -0.18 -3.67
N ILE A 31 1.66 -0.74 -3.61
CA ILE A 31 2.56 -0.63 -2.45
C ILE A 31 2.97 0.84 -2.22
N ILE A 32 3.30 1.56 -3.30
CA ILE A 32 3.68 2.98 -3.21
C ILE A 32 2.49 3.82 -2.71
N VAL A 33 1.30 3.61 -3.29
CA VAL A 33 0.08 4.32 -2.88
C VAL A 33 -0.29 4.01 -1.42
N PHE A 34 -0.13 2.75 -1.00
CA PHE A 34 -0.34 2.34 0.38
C PHE A 34 0.60 3.08 1.34
N ALA A 35 1.91 3.11 1.04
CA ALA A 35 2.89 3.77 1.87
C ALA A 35 2.59 5.27 2.05
N LEU A 36 2.28 5.97 0.94
CA LEU A 36 1.90 7.38 0.97
C LEU A 36 0.63 7.61 1.79
N SER A 37 -0.40 6.80 1.57
CA SER A 37 -1.68 6.92 2.28
C SER A 37 -1.55 6.61 3.78
N ALA A 38 -0.74 5.62 4.15
CA ALA A 38 -0.50 5.25 5.55
C ALA A 38 0.28 6.32 6.33
N SER A 39 1.16 7.06 5.64
CA SER A 39 1.90 8.19 6.22
C SER A 39 1.10 9.50 6.27
N ALA A 40 -0.06 9.56 5.61
CA ALA A 40 -0.86 10.78 5.53
C ALA A 40 -1.47 11.13 6.90
N PHE A 41 -1.14 12.31 7.43
CA PHE A 41 -1.70 12.79 8.70
C PHE A 41 -2.62 14.01 8.51
N ALA A 42 -2.35 14.88 7.52
CA ALA A 42 -3.11 16.12 7.32
C ALA A 42 -4.58 15.86 6.93
N THR A 43 -4.81 15.05 5.90
CA THR A 43 -6.16 14.72 5.41
C THR A 43 -7.04 14.08 6.49
N PRO A 44 -6.60 13.03 7.21
CA PRO A 44 -7.41 12.45 8.29
C PRO A 44 -7.53 13.38 9.51
N ALA A 45 -6.57 14.28 9.77
CA ALA A 45 -6.72 15.25 10.85
C ALA A 45 -7.87 16.23 10.57
N ILE A 46 -8.02 16.68 9.31
CA ILE A 46 -9.08 17.61 8.90
C ILE A 46 -10.44 16.92 8.92
N ILE A 47 -10.54 15.71 8.38
CA ILE A 47 -11.82 15.00 8.22
C ILE A 47 -12.25 14.26 9.50
N GLY A 48 -11.31 13.62 10.20
CA GLY A 48 -11.57 12.81 11.40
C GLY A 48 -11.75 13.62 12.69
N GLY A 49 -11.33 14.88 12.69
CA GLY A 49 -11.40 15.77 13.84
C GLY A 49 -10.77 15.14 15.09
N ARG A 50 -11.32 15.46 16.27
CA ARG A 50 -10.78 15.00 17.57
C ARG A 50 -11.25 13.60 17.99
N ARG A 51 -12.19 13.00 17.25
CA ARG A 51 -12.85 11.74 17.63
C ARG A 51 -12.31 10.51 16.90
N LEU A 52 -11.73 10.69 15.71
CA LEU A 52 -11.19 9.59 14.90
C LEU A 52 -9.72 9.88 14.60
N LYS A 53 -8.85 9.46 15.51
CA LYS A 53 -7.39 9.55 15.30
C LYS A 53 -6.90 8.27 14.65
N VAL A 54 -6.22 8.43 13.51
CA VAL A 54 -5.42 7.37 12.90
C VAL A 54 -4.04 7.38 13.55
N ALA A 55 -3.28 6.29 13.44
CA ALA A 55 -1.98 6.17 14.10
C ALA A 55 -1.03 7.36 13.81
N ALA A 56 -1.02 7.86 12.56
CA ALA A 56 -0.22 9.02 12.16
C ALA A 56 -0.65 10.32 12.88
N THR A 57 -1.96 10.56 13.00
CA THR A 57 -2.47 11.76 13.69
C THR A 57 -2.35 11.64 15.20
N LEU A 58 -2.43 10.43 15.76
CA LEU A 58 -2.19 10.18 17.17
C LEU A 58 -0.73 10.46 17.57
N ALA A 59 0.23 9.98 16.78
CA ALA A 59 1.64 10.27 17.02
C ALA A 59 1.92 11.78 16.97
N TYR A 60 1.36 12.47 15.97
CA TYR A 60 1.48 13.93 15.81
C TYR A 60 0.94 14.69 17.03
N ASP A 61 -0.26 14.32 17.49
CA ASP A 61 -0.92 14.95 18.63
C ASP A 61 -0.11 14.79 19.92
N GLU A 62 0.45 13.60 20.13
CA GLU A 62 1.23 13.32 21.34
C GLU A 62 2.55 14.09 21.39
N PHE A 63 3.18 14.33 20.24
CA PHE A 63 4.38 15.16 20.16
C PHE A 63 4.09 16.66 20.35
N LEU A 64 3.03 17.18 19.73
CA LEU A 64 2.84 18.64 19.62
C LEU A 64 1.75 19.22 20.53
N ASN A 65 0.73 18.44 20.90
CA ASN A 65 -0.35 18.90 21.75
C ASN A 65 -0.19 18.40 23.20
N THR A 66 0.12 17.12 23.38
CA THR A 66 0.28 16.52 24.72
C THR A 66 1.71 16.65 25.26
N LEU A 67 2.70 16.95 24.40
CA LEU A 67 4.13 17.01 24.72
C LEU A 67 4.68 15.73 25.38
N ASN A 68 4.07 14.58 25.11
CA ASN A 68 4.47 13.28 25.63
C ASN A 68 5.29 12.53 24.57
N TRP A 69 6.53 12.99 24.42
CA TRP A 69 7.52 12.46 23.48
C TRP A 69 7.69 10.93 23.55
N PRO A 70 7.70 10.28 24.75
CA PRO A 70 7.79 8.83 24.83
C PRO A 70 6.65 8.09 24.15
N LEU A 71 5.39 8.51 24.39
CA LEU A 71 4.23 7.85 23.79
C LEU A 71 4.15 8.16 22.28
N GLY A 72 4.46 9.39 21.87
CA GLY A 72 4.54 9.77 20.46
C GLY A 72 5.55 8.92 19.69
N ALA A 73 6.74 8.68 20.27
CA ALA A 73 7.77 7.84 19.70
C ALA A 73 7.33 6.37 19.60
N ALA A 74 6.67 5.83 20.63
CA ALA A 74 6.17 4.46 20.61
C ALA A 74 5.15 4.22 19.50
N VAL A 75 4.19 5.14 19.33
CA VAL A 75 3.18 5.06 18.26
C VAL A 75 3.84 5.18 16.88
N ALA A 76 4.79 6.10 16.72
CA ALA A 76 5.50 6.28 15.45
C ALA A 76 6.32 5.04 15.05
N ILE A 77 7.03 4.42 15.99
CA ILE A 77 7.79 3.18 15.74
C ILE A 77 6.84 2.02 15.41
N LEU A 78 5.72 1.89 16.13
CA LEU A 78 4.75 0.84 15.85
C LEU A 78 4.14 0.99 14.44
N LEU A 79 3.81 2.22 14.05
CA LEU A 79 3.33 2.53 12.70
C LEU A 79 4.38 2.19 11.64
N LEU A 80 5.65 2.55 11.87
CA LEU A 80 6.75 2.22 10.98
C LEU A 80 6.90 0.71 10.79
N LEU A 81 6.89 -0.06 11.89
CA LEU A 81 6.99 -1.52 11.85
C LEU A 81 5.80 -2.16 11.11
N ALA A 82 4.58 -1.65 11.33
CA ALA A 82 3.39 -2.12 10.62
C ALA A 82 3.49 -1.88 9.11
N ILE A 83 3.90 -0.68 8.69
CA ILE A 83 4.10 -0.35 7.27
C ILE A 83 5.19 -1.24 6.68
N ALA A 84 6.34 -1.37 7.35
CA ALA A 84 7.45 -2.20 6.89
C ALA A 84 7.02 -3.67 6.74
N ALA A 85 6.31 -4.22 7.71
CA ALA A 85 5.81 -5.60 7.66
C ALA A 85 4.87 -5.83 6.46
N ILE A 86 3.97 -4.88 6.19
CA ILE A 86 3.05 -4.96 5.05
C ILE A 86 3.81 -4.86 3.73
N VAL A 87 4.71 -3.89 3.59
CA VAL A 87 5.48 -3.66 2.35
C VAL A 87 6.37 -4.88 2.06
N ILE A 88 7.12 -5.36 3.04
CA ILE A 88 8.00 -6.53 2.90
C ILE A 88 7.16 -7.79 2.62
N GLY A 89 6.04 -7.98 3.33
CA GLY A 89 5.14 -9.11 3.11
C GLY A 89 4.54 -9.12 1.71
N CYS A 90 4.04 -7.97 1.24
CA CYS A 90 3.51 -7.81 -0.11
C CYS A 90 4.60 -8.06 -1.16
N ASN A 91 5.80 -7.49 -0.97
CA ASN A 91 6.91 -7.67 -1.91
C ASN A 91 7.34 -9.15 -1.99
N ALA A 92 7.54 -9.81 -0.85
CA ALA A 92 7.89 -11.24 -0.79
C ALA A 92 6.82 -12.15 -1.43
N LEU A 93 5.52 -11.82 -1.28
CA LEU A 93 4.43 -12.55 -1.94
C LEU A 93 4.43 -12.33 -3.46
N VAL A 94 4.74 -11.12 -3.92
CA VAL A 94 4.86 -10.77 -5.34
C VAL A 94 6.02 -11.54 -5.96
N GLU A 95 7.21 -11.49 -5.35
CA GLU A 95 8.39 -12.22 -5.81
C GLU A 95 8.09 -13.72 -5.93
N ARG A 96 7.49 -14.33 -4.90
CA ARG A 96 7.15 -15.76 -4.92
C ARG A 96 6.17 -16.14 -6.03
N ARG A 97 5.21 -15.28 -6.38
CA ARG A 97 4.20 -15.57 -7.41
C ARG A 97 4.64 -15.24 -8.82
N TYR A 98 5.55 -14.28 -9.01
CA TYR A 98 5.92 -13.76 -10.32
C TYR A 98 7.41 -13.94 -10.66
N ALA A 99 8.19 -14.65 -9.82
CA ALA A 99 9.56 -15.05 -10.13
C ALA A 99 9.71 -15.78 -11.48
N GLN A 100 8.65 -16.46 -11.95
CA GLN A 100 8.63 -17.15 -13.24
C GLN A 100 8.45 -16.23 -14.45
N VAL A 101 8.09 -14.96 -14.26
CA VAL A 101 7.89 -13.98 -15.36
C VAL A 101 9.19 -13.21 -15.67
N PHE A 102 10.17 -13.24 -14.76
CA PHE A 102 11.45 -12.53 -14.87
C PHE A 102 12.64 -13.44 -15.25
N GLN A 103 12.39 -14.71 -15.60
CA GLN A 103 13.35 -15.57 -16.32
C GLN A 103 12.96 -15.63 -17.79
#